data_AF-W2K281-F1
#
_entry.id   AF-W2K281-F1
#
_cell.length_a   1.000
_cell.length_b   1.000
_cell.length_c   1.000
_cell.angle_alpha   90.00
_cell.angle_beta   90.00
_cell.angle_gamma   90.00
#
_symmetry.space_group_name_H-M   'P 1'
#
loop_
_entity.id
_entity.type
_entity.pdbx_description
1 polymer ?
#
loop_
_entity_poly.entity_id
_entity_poly.type
_entity_poly.pdbx_seq_one_letter_code
_entity_poly.pdbx_strand_id
1 'polypeptide(L)'
;MQTKLEKQPLLRPLDKDSFVWPTLNEIAATQQVHEHDKPRDCTVDSDGIYRYNSRIWMPQAASIIIQRLFIVVHCEPQGHRGEAVMLNHIKKIFGFKNMAQLVRRFLKRCLLCHHVKGEE
;
A
#
# COMPACT_ATOMS: atom_id res chain seq x y z
N MET A 1 -13.39 -7.76 39.21
CA MET A 1 -12.36 -6.89 38.61
C MET A 1 -12.09 -7.41 37.20
N GLN A 2 -12.77 -6.86 36.19
CA GLN A 2 -12.59 -7.27 34.80
C GLN A 2 -11.43 -6.46 34.20
N THR A 3 -10.38 -7.15 33.80
CA THR A 3 -9.28 -6.58 33.01
C THR A 3 -9.81 -6.30 31.60
N LYS A 4 -10.16 -5.05 31.36
CA LYS A 4 -10.43 -4.54 30.02
C LYS A 4 -9.12 -4.64 29.25
N LEU A 5 -8.97 -5.69 28.44
CA LEU A 5 -7.90 -5.78 27.46
C LEU A 5 -8.20 -4.71 26.41
N GLU A 6 -7.80 -3.47 26.70
CA GLU A 6 -7.93 -2.37 25.77
C GLU A 6 -7.09 -2.72 24.55
N LYS A 7 -7.75 -3.11 23.46
CA LYS A 7 -7.19 -3.13 22.12
C LYS A 7 -6.82 -1.69 21.80
N GLN A 8 -5.68 -1.23 22.31
CA GLN A 8 -5.09 0.02 21.87
C GLN A 8 -4.92 -0.10 20.35
N PRO A 9 -5.56 0.78 19.57
CA PRO A 9 -5.36 0.75 18.14
C PRO A 9 -3.88 0.97 17.88
N LEU A 10 -3.29 0.07 17.08
CA LEU A 10 -1.90 0.16 16.69
C LEU A 10 -1.74 1.36 15.77
N LEU A 11 -1.46 2.52 16.36
CA LEU A 11 -1.41 3.78 15.63
C LEU A 11 -0.20 3.86 14.69
N ARG A 12 0.88 3.11 14.96
CA ARG A 12 2.14 3.16 14.19
C ARG A 12 2.62 1.77 13.77
N PRO A 13 2.10 1.22 12.66
CA PRO A 13 2.47 -0.12 12.18
C PRO A 13 3.96 -0.27 11.82
N LEU A 14 4.67 0.83 11.52
CA LEU A 14 6.10 0.83 11.20
C LEU A 14 7.01 0.67 12.44
N ASP A 15 6.50 0.91 13.65
CA ASP A 15 7.28 0.77 14.89
C ASP A 15 7.38 -0.70 15.35
N LYS A 16 6.83 -1.63 14.57
CA LYS A 16 6.95 -3.06 14.83
C LYS A 16 8.25 -3.58 14.21
N ASP A 17 9.06 -4.27 15.00
CA ASP A 17 10.23 -5.01 14.53
C ASP A 17 9.91 -6.04 13.42
N SER A 18 8.65 -6.47 13.33
CA SER A 18 8.16 -7.40 12.30
C SER A 18 7.68 -6.74 11.01
N PHE A 19 7.75 -5.40 10.89
CA PHE A 19 7.38 -4.73 9.65
C PHE A 19 8.49 -4.89 8.60
N VAL A 20 8.31 -5.89 7.73
CA VAL A 20 9.20 -6.12 6.60
C VAL A 20 8.67 -5.38 5.37
N TRP A 21 9.51 -4.56 4.76
CA TRP A 21 9.22 -3.94 3.47
C TRP A 21 8.95 -5.02 2.42
N PRO A 22 7.92 -4.86 1.55
CA PRO A 22 7.75 -5.79 0.45
C PRO A 22 9.00 -5.75 -0.43
N THR A 23 9.65 -6.91 -0.56
CA THR A 23 10.86 -7.03 -1.36
C THR A 23 10.50 -7.11 -2.85
N LEU A 24 11.45 -6.79 -3.73
CA LEU A 24 11.25 -7.00 -5.17
C LEU A 24 10.92 -8.46 -5.48
N ASN A 25 11.53 -9.42 -4.76
CA ASN A 25 11.19 -10.84 -4.90
C ASN A 25 9.73 -11.14 -4.55
N GLU A 26 9.20 -10.55 -3.48
CA GLU A 26 7.81 -10.70 -3.08
C GLU A 26 6.85 -10.08 -4.11
N ILE A 27 7.24 -8.94 -4.69
CA ILE A 27 6.51 -8.30 -5.79
C ILE A 27 6.49 -9.21 -7.02
N ALA A 28 7.65 -9.71 -7.45
CA ALA A 28 7.77 -10.63 -8.60
C ALA A 28 6.90 -11.86 -8.39
N ALA A 29 7.02 -12.53 -7.24
CA ALA A 29 6.23 -13.71 -6.90
C ALA A 29 4.72 -13.40 -6.94
N THR A 30 4.30 -12.26 -6.39
CA THR A 30 2.90 -11.83 -6.44
C THR A 30 2.43 -11.62 -7.89
N GLN A 31 3.24 -10.98 -8.73
CA GLN A 31 2.86 -10.76 -10.11
C GLN A 31 2.73 -12.07 -10.90
N GLN A 32 3.61 -13.05 -10.65
CA GLN A 32 3.55 -14.37 -11.29
C GLN A 32 2.25 -15.11 -10.94
N VAL A 33 1.82 -15.10 -9.67
CA VAL A 33 0.54 -15.70 -9.26
C VAL A 33 -0.67 -15.06 -9.97
N HIS A 34 -0.56 -13.77 -10.30
CA HIS A 34 -1.61 -13.01 -10.96
C HIS A 34 -1.35 -12.74 -12.44
N GLU A 35 -0.50 -13.52 -13.12
CA GLU A 35 -0.09 -13.23 -14.50
C GLU A 35 -1.29 -13.09 -15.47
N HIS A 36 -2.38 -13.81 -15.22
CA HIS A 36 -3.61 -13.71 -16.01
C HIS A 36 -4.27 -12.31 -16.00
N ASP A 37 -4.06 -11.53 -14.94
CA ASP A 37 -4.57 -10.16 -14.80
C ASP A 37 -3.65 -9.10 -15.43
N LYS A 38 -2.50 -9.53 -15.97
CA LYS A 38 -1.46 -8.66 -16.50
C LYS A 38 -1.98 -7.87 -17.72
N PRO A 39 -1.81 -6.53 -17.74
CA PRO A 39 -2.01 -5.74 -18.95
C PRO A 39 -1.20 -6.28 -20.13
N ARG A 40 -1.78 -6.20 -21.34
CA ARG A 40 -1.11 -6.67 -22.57
C ARG A 40 0.23 -5.97 -22.80
N ASP A 41 0.28 -4.68 -22.49
CA ASP A 41 1.46 -3.83 -22.70
C ASP A 41 2.45 -3.83 -21.51
N CYS A 42 2.40 -4.86 -20.66
CA CYS A 42 3.41 -5.03 -19.61
C CYS A 42 4.72 -5.59 -20.19
N THR A 43 5.83 -4.92 -19.91
CA THR A 43 7.18 -5.41 -20.17
C THR A 43 7.75 -6.10 -18.94
N VAL A 44 8.53 -7.16 -19.10
CA VAL A 44 9.35 -7.74 -18.03
C VAL A 44 10.77 -7.18 -18.13
N ASP A 45 11.33 -6.76 -17.01
CA ASP A 45 12.71 -6.27 -16.94
C ASP A 45 13.64 -7.42 -16.46
N SER A 46 14.94 -7.19 -16.46
CA SER A 46 15.98 -8.16 -16.05
C SER A 46 15.85 -8.64 -14.60
N ASP A 47 15.14 -7.88 -13.76
CA ASP A 47 14.79 -8.22 -12.38
C ASP A 47 13.56 -9.15 -12.26
N GLY A 48 12.96 -9.54 -13.39
CA GLY A 48 11.76 -10.38 -13.43
C GLY A 48 10.47 -9.66 -13.04
N ILE A 49 10.50 -8.34 -12.89
CA ILE A 49 9.34 -7.53 -12.51
C ILE A 49 8.62 -7.04 -13.77
N TYR A 50 7.31 -7.24 -13.78
CA TYR A 50 6.44 -6.69 -14.81
C TYR A 50 6.19 -5.19 -14.56
N ARG A 51 6.36 -4.38 -15.61
CA ARG A 51 6.14 -2.94 -15.61
C ARG A 51 5.14 -2.52 -16.68
N TYR A 52 4.24 -1.60 -16.34
CA TYR A 52 3.30 -0.96 -17.25
C TYR A 52 3.54 0.56 -17.25
N ASN A 53 3.78 1.16 -18.41
CA ASN A 53 4.15 2.58 -18.53
C ASN A 53 5.32 2.97 -17.60
N SER A 54 6.38 2.15 -17.58
CA SER A 54 7.58 2.31 -16.74
C SER A 54 7.34 2.27 -15.22
N ARG A 55 6.16 1.83 -14.77
CA ARG A 55 5.81 1.66 -13.35
C ARG A 55 5.65 0.18 -13.03
N ILE A 56 6.00 -0.21 -11.81
CA ILE A 56 5.80 -1.59 -11.33
C ILE A 56 4.31 -1.91 -11.37
N TRP A 57 3.93 -2.88 -12.18
CA TRP A 57 2.53 -3.29 -12.26
C TRP A 57 2.13 -4.06 -11.00
N MET A 58 0.99 -3.76 -10.40
CA MET A 58 0.45 -4.58 -9.32
C MET A 58 -0.92 -5.14 -9.68
N PRO A 59 -1.18 -6.43 -9.43
CA PRO A 59 -2.51 -6.98 -9.58
C PRO A 59 -3.44 -6.41 -8.51
N GLN A 60 -4.63 -5.95 -8.90
CA GLN A 60 -5.60 -5.36 -7.97
C GLN A 60 -6.04 -6.37 -6.88
N ALA A 61 -6.05 -7.66 -7.21
CA ALA A 61 -6.44 -8.74 -6.30
C ALA A 61 -5.43 -8.95 -5.16
N ALA A 62 -4.17 -8.49 -5.29
CA ALA A 62 -3.15 -8.63 -4.26
C ALA A 62 -3.32 -7.57 -3.16
N SER A 63 -4.44 -7.65 -2.44
CA SER A 63 -4.84 -6.69 -1.41
C SER A 63 -3.83 -6.56 -0.28
N ILE A 64 -3.18 -7.66 0.11
CA ILE A 64 -2.20 -7.71 1.21
C ILE A 64 -0.96 -6.86 0.88
N ILE A 65 -0.35 -7.08 -0.29
CA ILE A 65 0.85 -6.33 -0.69
C ILE A 65 0.50 -4.87 -0.97
N ILE A 66 -0.66 -4.59 -1.59
CA ILE A 66 -1.15 -3.22 -1.82
C ILE A 66 -1.34 -2.48 -0.49
N GLN A 67 -1.91 -3.15 0.52
CA GLN A 67 -2.08 -2.57 1.85
C GLN A 67 -0.74 -2.26 2.51
N ARG A 68 0.26 -3.16 2.42
CA ARG A 68 1.62 -2.91 2.94
C ARG A 68 2.28 -1.74 2.23
N LEU A 69 2.16 -1.63 0.91
CA LEU A 69 2.63 -0.48 0.14
C LEU A 69 1.96 0.83 0.59
N PHE A 70 0.66 0.82 0.87
CA PHE A 70 -0.01 2.01 1.39
C PHE A 70 0.47 2.38 2.80
N ILE A 71 0.70 1.42 3.69
CA ILE A 71 1.25 1.68 5.03
C ILE A 71 2.60 2.36 4.91
N VAL A 72 3.48 1.82 4.07
CA VAL A 72 4.78 2.41 3.75
C VAL A 72 4.65 3.87 3.31
N VAL A 73 3.89 4.12 2.24
CA VAL A 73 3.76 5.45 1.63
C VAL A 73 3.07 6.43 2.59
N HIS A 74 2.18 5.94 3.44
CA HIS A 74 1.45 6.74 4.40
C HIS A 74 2.29 7.16 5.60
N CYS A 75 3.16 6.28 6.08
CA CYS A 75 3.92 6.44 7.32
C CYS A 75 5.37 6.95 7.12
N GLU A 76 5.71 7.46 5.93
CA GLU A 76 7.02 8.08 5.69
C GLU A 76 7.32 9.25 6.65
N PRO A 77 8.61 9.58 6.92
CA PRO A 77 9.04 10.53 7.96
C PRO A 77 8.40 11.92 7.90
N GLN A 78 7.91 12.31 6.72
CA GLN A 78 7.13 13.52 6.49
C GLN A 78 5.64 13.16 6.60
N GLY A 79 5.11 13.22 7.83
CA GLY A 79 3.83 12.66 8.23
C GLY A 79 2.59 13.14 7.44
N HIS A 80 1.55 12.28 7.51
CA HIS A 80 0.14 12.56 7.20
C HIS A 80 -0.16 13.15 5.82
N ARG A 81 0.32 12.47 4.79
CA ARG A 81 -0.08 12.70 3.41
C ARG A 81 -1.56 12.36 3.22
N GLY A 82 -2.39 13.39 2.98
CA GLY A 82 -3.76 13.22 2.50
C GLY A 82 -3.82 12.49 1.14
N GLU A 83 -5.03 12.18 0.67
CA GLU A 83 -5.26 11.37 -0.54
C GLU A 83 -4.41 11.79 -1.75
N ALA A 84 -4.37 13.09 -2.04
CA ALA A 84 -3.63 13.62 -3.20
C ALA A 84 -2.14 13.29 -3.14
N VAL A 85 -1.54 13.39 -1.95
CA VAL A 85 -0.10 13.22 -1.80
C VAL A 85 0.27 11.73 -1.82
N MET A 86 -0.53 10.87 -1.17
CA MET A 86 -0.38 9.42 -1.31
C MET A 86 -0.51 8.97 -2.76
N LEU A 87 -1.52 9.48 -3.49
CA LEU A 87 -1.72 9.16 -4.89
C LEU A 87 -0.54 9.62 -5.76
N ASN A 88 -0.05 10.84 -5.55
CA ASN A 88 1.10 11.35 -6.29
C ASN A 88 2.36 10.53 -6.03
N HIS A 89 2.56 10.06 -4.79
CA HIS A 89 3.72 9.22 -4.48
C HIS A 89 3.57 7.84 -5.13
N ILE A 90 2.49 7.11 -4.84
CA ILE A 90 2.35 5.74 -5.30
C ILE A 90 2.25 5.62 -6.83
N LYS A 91 1.67 6.62 -7.51
CA LYS A 91 1.64 6.68 -8.97
C LYS A 91 3.02 6.81 -9.59
N LYS A 92 4.02 7.39 -8.92
CA LYS A 92 5.37 7.49 -9.49
C LYS A 92 6.04 6.12 -9.62
N ILE A 93 5.69 5.18 -8.75
CA ILE A 93 6.40 3.91 -8.60
C ILE A 93 5.54 2.74 -9.14
N PHE A 94 4.24 2.74 -8.86
CA PHE A 94 3.34 1.61 -9.14
C PHE A 94 2.22 1.98 -10.11
N GLY A 95 1.74 0.97 -10.84
CA GLY A 95 0.60 1.06 -11.76
C GLY A 95 -0.41 -0.07 -11.51
N PHE A 96 -1.62 0.27 -11.09
CA PHE A 96 -2.71 -0.69 -10.94
C PHE A 96 -4.09 -0.02 -10.98
N LYS A 97 -5.12 -0.81 -11.32
CA LYS A 97 -6.51 -0.35 -11.46
C LYS A 97 -7.06 0.14 -10.11
N ASN A 98 -8.01 1.09 -10.16
CA ASN A 98 -8.76 1.58 -9.00
C ASN A 98 -7.92 2.18 -7.86
N MET A 99 -6.71 2.66 -8.15
CA MET A 99 -5.77 3.20 -7.17
C MET A 99 -6.35 4.33 -6.29
N ALA A 100 -7.05 5.31 -6.88
CA ALA A 100 -7.69 6.40 -6.12
C ALA A 100 -8.72 5.86 -5.11
N GLN A 101 -9.59 4.94 -5.54
CA GLN A 101 -10.58 4.32 -4.67
C GLN A 101 -9.92 3.51 -3.55
N LEU A 102 -8.84 2.80 -3.85
CA LEU A 102 -8.08 2.02 -2.87
C LEU A 102 -7.38 2.91 -1.83
N VAL A 103 -6.74 4.00 -2.26
CA VAL A 103 -6.14 5.00 -1.35
C VAL A 103 -7.20 5.65 -0.46
N ARG A 104 -8.35 6.05 -1.01
CA ARG A 104 -9.47 6.58 -0.20
C ARG A 104 -9.93 5.61 0.87
N ARG A 105 -10.17 4.35 0.49
CA ARG A 105 -10.58 3.30 1.44
C ARG A 105 -9.54 3.06 2.51
N PHE A 106 -8.26 3.11 2.16
CA PHE A 106 -7.17 3.01 3.11
C PHE A 106 -7.18 4.17 4.12
N LEU A 107 -7.20 5.42 3.64
CA LEU A 107 -7.17 6.60 4.49
C LEU A 107 -8.39 6.71 5.41
N LYS A 108 -9.59 6.32 4.94
CA LYS A 108 -10.81 6.26 5.78
C LYS A 108 -10.73 5.28 6.94
N ARG A 109 -9.80 4.32 6.91
CA ARG A 109 -9.57 3.36 8.00
C ARG A 109 -8.34 3.73 8.84
N CYS A 110 -7.63 4.79 8.48
CA CYS A 110 -6.47 5.22 9.23
C CYS A 110 -6.91 6.04 10.45
N LEU A 111 -6.76 5.46 11.63
CA LEU A 111 -7.13 6.09 12.90
C LEU A 111 -6.31 7.34 13.20
N LEU A 112 -5.06 7.39 12.72
CA LEU A 112 -4.25 8.60 12.80
C LEU A 112 -4.81 9.75 11.95
N CYS A 113 -5.36 9.46 10.76
CA CYS A 113 -5.99 10.46 9.92
C CYS A 113 -7.27 11.02 10.55
N HIS A 114 -8.05 10.17 11.23
CA HIS A 114 -9.26 10.60 11.95
C HIS A 114 -8.90 11.50 13.13
N HIS A 115 -7.91 11.09 13.93
CA HIS A 115 -7.47 11.86 15.09
C HIS A 115 -7.03 13.30 14.75
N VAL A 116 -6.34 13.49 13.61
CA VAL A 116 -5.83 14.80 13.19
C VAL A 116 -6.90 15.67 12.52
N LYS A 117 -7.93 15.07 11.92
CA LYS A 117 -8.97 15.83 11.19
C LYS A 117 -10.07 16.40 12.08
N GLY A 118 -10.18 15.93 13.33
CA GLY A 118 -11.34 16.18 14.17
C GLY A 118 -12.53 15.40 13.61
N GLU A 119 -13.06 14.46 14.38
CA GLU A 119 -14.27 13.74 13.99
C GLU A 119 -15.46 14.72 14.08
N GLU A 120 -16.22 14.86 12.98
CA GLU A 120 -17.65 15.13 13.01
C GLU A 120 -18.39 13.87 12.54
#